data_AF-F9PR27-F1
#
_entry.id   AF-F9PR27-F1
#
_cell.length_a   1.000
_cell.length_b   1.000
_cell.length_c   1.000
_cell.angle_alpha   90.00
_cell.angle_beta   90.00
_cell.angle_gamma   90.00
#
_symmetry.space_group_name_H-M   'P 1'
#
loop_
_entity.id
_entity.type
_entity.pdbx_description
1 polymer ?
#
loop_
_entity_poly.entity_id
_entity_poly.type
_entity_poly.pdbx_seq_one_letter_code
_entity_poly.pdbx_strand_id
1 'polypeptide(L)'
;MRKFTKFISHHPRLVLLIMTMLLIPSIISYKNTGVNYNILSYLPADLKSTQGQNILDKDFKNAATVMVILDGSDRDAEELKKEIMKIDGVEDVISRTSIIGDSIPSDFLSDKIKNIFYSKGSTLMMVKFNEPASSFKTMNAIESIRNIQSNKKYLSGVSSLVKDTKDLIDKETVIYVGLAIVLGLIILSITNESTVIPFVFMLTIGYAVIYNFGTNIFLGEISYLTKAIAAVLQLAVTMDYSIFYITGMLKKRKKK
;
A
#
# COMPACT_ATOMS: atom_id res chain seq x y z
N MET A 1 32.37 1.91 -24.50
CA MET A 1 31.03 2.06 -25.14
C MET A 1 30.96 1.53 -26.58
N ARG A 2 31.87 1.88 -27.51
CA ARG A 2 31.79 1.46 -28.94
C ARG A 2 31.58 -0.05 -29.20
N LYS A 3 32.24 -0.94 -28.46
CA LYS A 3 32.07 -2.41 -28.61
C LYS A 3 30.67 -2.89 -28.20
N PHE A 4 30.14 -2.37 -27.09
CA PHE A 4 28.80 -2.69 -26.58
C PHE A 4 27.69 -2.17 -27.51
N THR A 5 27.80 -0.93 -28.00
CA THR A 5 26.84 -0.38 -28.97
C THR A 5 26.82 -1.17 -30.27
N LYS A 6 28.00 -1.62 -30.76
CA LYS A 6 28.08 -2.50 -31.94
C LYS A 6 27.39 -3.84 -31.71
N PHE A 7 27.54 -4.44 -30.53
CA PHE A 7 26.87 -5.71 -30.21
C PHE A 7 25.34 -5.57 -30.26
N ILE A 8 24.80 -4.55 -29.59
CA ILE A 8 23.34 -4.28 -29.58
C ILE A 8 22.83 -4.04 -30.99
N SER A 9 23.56 -3.27 -31.82
CA SER A 9 23.09 -2.95 -33.17
C SER A 9 23.12 -4.14 -34.13
N HIS A 10 24.03 -5.10 -33.94
CA HIS A 10 24.14 -6.28 -34.80
C HIS A 10 23.21 -7.42 -34.39
N HIS A 11 22.75 -7.46 -33.12
CA HIS A 11 21.86 -8.51 -32.61
C HIS A 11 20.57 -7.99 -31.95
N PRO A 12 19.78 -7.12 -32.61
CA PRO A 12 18.60 -6.50 -32.01
C PRO A 12 17.51 -7.50 -31.62
N ARG A 13 17.32 -8.57 -32.41
CA ARG A 13 16.32 -9.62 -32.12
C ARG A 13 16.67 -10.41 -30.85
N LEU A 14 17.96 -10.71 -30.67
CA LEU A 14 18.44 -11.44 -29.49
C LEU A 14 18.29 -10.58 -28.23
N VAL A 15 18.63 -9.29 -28.30
CA VAL A 15 18.44 -8.35 -27.19
C VAL A 15 16.97 -8.24 -26.81
N LEU A 16 16.08 -8.09 -27.79
CA LEU A 16 14.64 -8.00 -27.54
C LEU A 16 14.10 -9.29 -26.92
N LEU A 17 14.54 -10.46 -27.40
CA LEU A 17 14.16 -11.75 -26.83
C LEU A 17 14.58 -11.87 -25.36
N ILE A 18 15.82 -11.53 -25.03
CA ILE A 18 16.32 -11.57 -23.65
C ILE A 18 15.54 -10.59 -22.77
N MET A 19 15.28 -9.37 -23.24
CA MET A 19 14.46 -8.41 -22.51
C MET A 19 13.08 -9.00 -22.24
N THR A 20 12.34 -9.42 -23.27
CA THR A 20 11.01 -9.98 -23.06
C THR A 20 11.02 -11.22 -22.16
N MET A 21 12.04 -12.07 -22.24
CA MET A 21 12.20 -13.23 -21.34
C MET A 21 12.37 -12.80 -19.88
N LEU A 22 13.13 -11.73 -19.60
CA LEU A 22 13.35 -11.20 -18.26
C LEU A 22 12.09 -10.56 -17.64
N LEU A 23 11.06 -10.24 -18.42
CA LEU A 23 9.79 -9.77 -17.86
C LEU A 23 9.10 -10.84 -17.03
N ILE A 24 9.19 -12.11 -17.42
CA ILE A 24 8.51 -13.21 -16.74
C ILE A 24 8.97 -13.31 -15.26
N PRO A 25 10.26 -13.49 -14.95
CA PRO A 25 10.71 -13.53 -13.57
C PRO A 25 10.50 -12.18 -12.86
N SER A 26 10.54 -11.05 -13.57
CA SER A 26 10.31 -9.73 -12.96
C SER A 26 8.86 -9.53 -12.51
N ILE A 27 7.88 -9.97 -13.30
CA ILE A 27 6.45 -9.90 -12.93
C ILE A 27 6.15 -10.83 -11.76
N ILE A 28 6.70 -12.05 -11.78
CA ILE A 28 6.56 -12.99 -10.66
C ILE A 28 7.17 -12.38 -9.40
N SER A 29 8.37 -11.83 -9.50
CA SER A 29 9.06 -11.20 -8.38
C SER A 29 8.29 -10.01 -7.85
N TYR A 30 7.78 -9.14 -8.73
CA TYR A 30 6.99 -7.98 -8.35
C TYR A 30 5.73 -8.37 -7.54
N LYS A 31 5.02 -9.42 -7.95
CA LYS A 31 3.85 -9.91 -7.21
C LYS A 31 4.20 -10.47 -5.83
N ASN A 32 5.42 -10.97 -5.67
CA ASN A 32 5.90 -11.57 -4.43
C ASN A 32 6.64 -10.58 -3.52
N THR A 33 6.93 -9.36 -3.99
CA THR A 33 7.53 -8.30 -3.16
C THR A 33 6.47 -7.72 -2.22
N GLY A 34 6.75 -7.76 -0.91
CA GLY A 34 5.87 -7.20 0.11
C GLY A 34 5.78 -5.68 0.03
N VAL A 35 4.68 -5.10 0.51
CA VAL A 35 4.54 -3.64 0.63
C VAL A 35 4.42 -3.27 2.10
N ASN A 36 5.35 -2.45 2.57
CA ASN A 36 5.40 -1.96 3.93
C ASN A 36 4.60 -0.65 4.06
N TYR A 37 3.55 -0.68 4.88
CA TYR A 37 2.67 0.45 5.18
C TYR A 37 2.96 1.12 6.53
N ASN A 38 4.01 0.70 7.25
CA ASN A 38 4.38 1.31 8.51
C ASN A 38 5.25 2.55 8.27
N ILE A 39 4.70 3.74 8.54
CA ILE A 39 5.45 4.99 8.38
C ILE A 39 6.58 5.15 9.40
N LEU A 40 6.54 4.42 10.52
CA LEU A 40 7.59 4.50 11.54
C LEU A 40 8.88 3.79 11.09
N SER A 41 8.83 2.90 10.09
CA SER A 41 10.03 2.24 9.56
C SER A 41 11.01 3.20 8.88
N TYR A 42 10.58 4.44 8.63
CA TYR A 42 11.41 5.50 8.07
C TYR A 42 12.25 6.24 9.12
N LEU A 43 11.90 6.09 10.39
CA LEU A 43 12.64 6.76 11.46
C LEU A 43 13.99 6.06 11.68
N PRO A 44 15.07 6.83 11.91
CA PRO A 44 16.35 6.25 12.26
C PRO A 44 16.26 5.32 13.48
N ALA A 45 16.91 4.16 13.38
CA ALA A 45 16.86 3.11 14.40
C ALA A 45 17.62 3.45 15.69
N ASP A 46 18.51 4.44 15.63
CA ASP A 46 19.31 4.94 16.74
C ASP A 46 18.54 5.92 17.65
N LEU A 47 17.37 6.40 17.21
CA LEU A 47 16.52 7.26 18.05
C LEU A 47 15.98 6.47 19.24
N LYS A 48 16.09 7.07 20.44
CA LYS A 48 15.55 6.51 21.69
C LYS A 48 14.05 6.22 21.61
N SER A 49 13.29 7.03 20.88
CA SER A 49 11.85 6.83 20.66
C SER A 49 11.56 5.57 19.84
N THR A 50 12.31 5.33 18.75
CA THR A 50 12.19 4.12 17.92
C THR A 50 12.52 2.86 18.73
N GLN A 51 13.58 2.93 19.56
CA GLN A 51 13.95 1.83 20.44
C GLN A 51 12.88 1.56 21.50
N GLY A 52 12.34 2.62 22.12
CA GLY A 52 11.25 2.52 23.08
C GLY A 52 9.99 1.89 22.47
N GLN A 53 9.62 2.28 21.26
CA GLN A 53 8.49 1.70 20.54
C GLN A 53 8.72 0.21 20.25
N ASN A 54 9.91 -0.18 19.81
CA ASN A 54 10.23 -1.59 19.54
C ASN A 54 10.16 -2.46 20.81
N ILE A 55 10.56 -1.92 21.97
CA ILE A 55 10.41 -2.61 23.26
C ILE A 55 8.93 -2.78 23.62
N LEU A 56 8.13 -1.71 23.46
CA LEU A 56 6.68 -1.77 23.69
C LEU A 56 6.01 -2.82 22.79
N ASP A 57 6.34 -2.84 21.51
CA ASP A 57 5.77 -3.79 20.54
C ASP A 57 6.18 -5.23 20.87
N LYS A 58 7.43 -5.46 21.26
CA LYS A 58 7.97 -6.80 21.57
C LYS A 58 7.42 -7.38 22.88
N ASP A 59 7.42 -6.58 23.94
CA ASP A 59 7.16 -7.07 25.30
C ASP A 59 5.67 -7.03 25.64
N PHE A 60 4.93 -6.03 25.15
CA PHE A 60 3.50 -5.90 25.42
C PHE A 60 2.62 -6.45 24.30
N LYS A 61 3.23 -6.90 23.17
CA LYS A 61 2.51 -7.33 21.96
C LYS A 61 1.36 -6.37 21.69
N ASN A 62 1.65 -5.07 21.67
CA ASN A 62 0.66 -4.02 21.42
C ASN A 62 0.33 -3.97 19.93
N ALA A 63 -0.01 -5.14 19.41
CA ALA A 63 -0.19 -5.49 18.03
C ALA A 63 -1.54 -4.92 17.60
N ALA A 64 -1.55 -3.62 17.28
CA ALA A 64 -2.70 -2.92 16.71
C ALA A 64 -4.01 -2.97 17.52
N THR A 65 -4.55 -1.80 17.82
CA THR A 65 -5.92 -1.68 18.35
C THR A 65 -6.79 -0.93 17.37
N VAL A 66 -8.01 -1.42 17.17
CA VAL A 66 -9.07 -0.73 16.43
C VAL A 66 -10.24 -0.49 17.37
N MET A 67 -10.75 0.74 17.33
CA MET A 67 -11.97 1.13 18.01
C MET A 67 -13.15 0.88 17.06
N VAL A 68 -14.12 0.08 17.51
CA VAL A 68 -15.38 -0.17 16.81
C VAL A 68 -16.48 0.56 17.55
N ILE A 69 -17.09 1.54 16.89
CA ILE A 69 -18.25 2.28 17.39
C ILE A 69 -19.48 1.67 16.73
N LEU A 70 -20.37 1.09 17.52
CA LEU A 70 -21.60 0.44 17.06
C LEU A 70 -22.82 1.24 17.51
N ASP A 71 -23.70 1.61 16.59
CA ASP A 71 -25.02 2.16 16.92
C ASP A 71 -25.92 1.01 17.40
N GLY A 72 -26.24 0.95 18.69
CA GLY A 72 -26.99 -0.19 19.24
C GLY A 72 -26.89 -0.35 20.75
N SER A 73 -27.51 -1.42 21.22
CA SER A 73 -27.49 -1.83 22.62
C SER A 73 -26.24 -2.66 22.95
N ASP A 74 -26.01 -2.91 24.23
CA ASP A 74 -24.95 -3.83 24.67
C ASP A 74 -25.15 -5.25 24.16
N ARG A 75 -26.40 -5.65 23.93
CA ARG A 75 -26.71 -6.97 23.36
C ARG A 75 -26.19 -7.08 21.92
N ASP A 76 -26.39 -6.02 21.13
CA ASP A 76 -25.89 -5.95 19.76
C ASP A 76 -24.36 -5.95 19.73
N ALA A 77 -23.73 -5.26 20.70
CA ALA A 77 -22.28 -5.27 20.87
C ALA A 77 -21.75 -6.67 21.22
N GLU A 78 -22.43 -7.43 22.07
CA GLU A 78 -22.03 -8.80 22.40
C GLU A 78 -22.22 -9.79 21.25
N GLU A 79 -23.30 -9.65 20.47
CA GLU A 79 -23.48 -10.42 19.25
C GLU A 79 -22.36 -10.13 18.24
N LEU A 80 -22.05 -8.85 18.01
CA LEU A 80 -20.96 -8.45 17.13
C LEU A 80 -19.60 -8.92 17.65
N LYS A 81 -19.34 -8.84 18.95
CA LYS A 81 -18.11 -9.33 19.59
C LYS A 81 -17.87 -10.81 19.29
N LYS A 82 -18.91 -11.65 19.40
CA LYS A 82 -18.79 -13.10 19.11
C LYS A 82 -18.40 -13.37 17.66
N GLU A 83 -18.91 -12.59 16.72
CA GLU A 83 -18.53 -12.72 15.32
C GLU A 83 -17.11 -12.20 15.06
N ILE A 84 -16.72 -11.08 15.69
CA ILE A 84 -15.36 -10.53 15.55
C ILE A 84 -14.31 -11.50 16.11
N MET A 85 -14.57 -12.14 17.25
CA MET A 85 -13.65 -13.11 17.85
C MET A 85 -13.38 -14.35 17.00
N LYS A 86 -14.23 -14.64 15.99
CA LYS A 86 -14.01 -15.75 15.04
C LYS A 86 -13.06 -15.39 13.90
N ILE A 87 -12.75 -14.10 13.72
CA ILE A 87 -11.92 -13.63 12.62
C ILE A 87 -10.46 -13.96 12.91
N ASP A 88 -9.80 -14.65 11.96
CA ASP A 88 -8.37 -14.93 12.05
C ASP A 88 -7.56 -13.62 12.07
N GLY A 89 -6.74 -13.44 13.10
CA GLY A 89 -5.98 -12.20 13.34
C GLY A 89 -6.45 -11.41 14.55
N VAL A 90 -7.68 -11.64 15.04
CA VAL A 90 -8.17 -11.02 16.27
C VAL A 90 -7.63 -11.79 17.48
N GLU A 91 -6.99 -11.08 18.41
CA GLU A 91 -6.52 -11.64 19.69
C GLU A 91 -7.60 -11.52 20.77
N ASP A 92 -8.21 -10.33 20.88
CA ASP A 92 -9.21 -10.06 21.90
C ASP A 92 -10.16 -8.92 21.48
N VAL A 93 -11.34 -8.88 22.08
CA VAL A 93 -12.33 -7.82 21.89
C VAL A 93 -12.80 -7.34 23.26
N ILE A 94 -12.31 -6.17 23.64
CA ILE A 94 -12.62 -5.50 24.89
C ILE A 94 -13.87 -4.64 24.70
N SER A 95 -14.98 -5.12 25.25
CA SER A 95 -16.24 -4.39 25.38
C SER A 95 -16.51 -3.99 26.84
N ARG A 96 -17.53 -3.17 27.08
CA ARG A 96 -17.98 -2.77 28.44
C ARG A 96 -18.15 -3.96 29.38
N THR A 97 -18.80 -5.01 28.88
CA THR A 97 -19.08 -6.28 29.58
C THR A 97 -17.81 -7.07 29.91
N SER A 98 -16.74 -6.88 29.14
CA SER A 98 -15.44 -7.53 29.37
C SER A 98 -14.71 -6.95 30.59
N ILE A 99 -14.97 -5.69 30.92
CA ILE A 99 -14.32 -4.99 32.03
C ILE A 99 -15.19 -5.03 33.29
N ILE A 100 -16.50 -4.83 33.14
CA ILE A 100 -17.41 -4.58 34.27
C ILE A 100 -18.37 -5.76 34.52
N GLY A 101 -18.44 -6.71 33.59
CA GLY A 101 -19.38 -7.82 33.64
C GLY A 101 -20.80 -7.44 33.22
N ASP A 102 -21.58 -8.43 32.76
CA ASP A 102 -22.99 -8.25 32.38
C ASP A 102 -23.92 -8.00 33.58
N SER A 103 -23.42 -8.22 34.80
CA SER A 103 -24.22 -8.19 36.02
C SER A 103 -24.51 -6.78 36.55
N ILE A 104 -23.81 -5.76 36.07
CA ILE A 104 -23.95 -4.38 36.53
C ILE A 104 -24.68 -3.56 35.46
N PRO A 105 -25.92 -3.08 35.74
CA PRO A 105 -26.65 -2.22 34.81
C PRO A 105 -25.90 -0.91 34.54
N SER A 106 -26.02 -0.39 33.31
CA SER A 106 -25.32 0.82 32.86
C SER A 106 -25.70 2.10 33.63
N ASP A 107 -26.77 2.08 34.41
CA ASP A 107 -27.22 3.17 35.28
C ASP A 107 -26.52 3.22 36.64
N PHE A 108 -25.84 2.13 37.02
CA PHE A 108 -25.01 2.08 38.24
C PHE A 108 -23.55 2.50 37.97
N LEU A 109 -23.19 2.74 36.70
CA LEU A 109 -21.87 3.21 36.34
C LEU A 109 -21.74 4.71 36.62
N SER A 110 -20.62 5.11 37.21
CA SER A 110 -20.27 6.53 37.30
C SER A 110 -20.24 7.17 35.90
N ASP A 111 -20.67 8.42 35.79
CA ASP A 111 -20.72 9.14 34.51
C ASP A 111 -19.38 9.14 33.77
N LYS A 112 -18.25 9.11 34.50
CA LYS A 112 -16.91 9.01 33.91
C LYS A 112 -16.69 7.71 33.12
N ILE A 113 -17.20 6.59 33.61
CA ILE A 113 -17.05 5.29 32.93
C ILE A 113 -18.10 5.15 31.83
N LYS A 114 -19.33 5.63 32.08
CA LYS A 114 -20.42 5.61 31.09
C LYS A 114 -20.03 6.40 29.83
N ASN A 115 -19.43 7.57 29.98
CA ASN A 115 -19.02 8.41 28.85
C ASN A 115 -17.81 7.87 28.05
N ILE A 116 -17.07 6.88 28.57
CA ILE A 116 -15.98 6.22 27.82
C ILE A 116 -16.56 5.22 26.81
N PHE A 117 -17.61 4.49 27.18
CA PHE A 117 -18.18 3.42 26.35
C PHE A 117 -19.45 3.80 25.61
N TYR A 118 -20.16 4.86 26.05
CA TYR A 118 -21.44 5.26 25.48
C TYR A 118 -21.43 6.71 24.99
N SER A 119 -22.00 6.91 23.81
CA SER A 119 -22.31 8.25 23.30
C SER A 119 -23.52 8.17 22.38
N LYS A 120 -24.57 8.97 22.65
CA LYS A 120 -25.74 9.16 21.77
C LYS A 120 -26.39 7.87 21.23
N GLY A 121 -26.41 6.79 22.03
CA GLY A 121 -26.97 5.49 21.62
C GLY A 121 -25.98 4.56 20.89
N SER A 122 -24.71 4.93 20.83
CA SER A 122 -23.63 4.08 20.33
C SER A 122 -22.80 3.51 21.46
N THR A 123 -22.23 2.33 21.24
CA THR A 123 -21.32 1.62 22.15
C THR A 123 -19.92 1.51 21.54
N LEU A 124 -18.89 1.58 22.38
CA LEU A 124 -17.50 1.42 21.98
C LEU A 124 -17.00 0.01 22.34
N MET A 125 -16.32 -0.62 21.38
CA MET A 125 -15.52 -1.82 21.58
C MET A 125 -14.10 -1.58 21.09
N MET A 126 -13.12 -2.20 21.73
CA MET A 126 -11.71 -2.18 21.30
C MET A 126 -11.31 -3.58 20.86
N VAL A 127 -10.91 -3.72 19.61
CA VAL A 127 -10.43 -4.97 19.02
C VAL A 127 -8.90 -4.94 19.02
N LYS A 128 -8.28 -5.91 19.69
CA LYS A 128 -6.84 -6.13 19.71
C LYS A 128 -6.48 -7.21 18.69
N PHE A 129 -5.45 -6.98 17.88
CA PHE A 129 -4.96 -7.97 16.92
C PHE A 129 -3.71 -8.68 17.43
N ASN A 130 -3.36 -9.81 16.81
CA ASN A 130 -2.16 -10.56 17.13
C ASN A 130 -0.92 -10.09 16.34
N GLU A 131 -1.13 -9.32 15.27
CA GLU A 131 -0.08 -8.81 14.38
C GLU A 131 -0.13 -7.28 14.25
N PRO A 132 0.98 -6.62 13.88
CA PRO A 132 1.04 -5.17 13.69
C PRO A 132 -0.02 -4.64 12.72
N ALA A 133 -0.34 -3.35 12.86
CA ALA A 133 -1.35 -2.64 12.07
C ALA A 133 -1.15 -2.74 10.55
N SER A 134 0.10 -2.82 10.11
CA SER A 134 0.49 -2.89 8.71
C SER A 134 0.54 -4.31 8.13
N SER A 135 0.29 -5.34 8.94
CA SER A 135 0.28 -6.73 8.47
C SER A 135 -0.92 -7.01 7.56
N PHE A 136 -0.75 -7.89 6.58
CA PHE A 136 -1.86 -8.33 5.74
C PHE A 136 -2.95 -9.01 6.55
N LYS A 137 -2.58 -9.74 7.61
CA LYS A 137 -3.52 -10.43 8.49
C LYS A 137 -4.44 -9.44 9.21
N THR A 138 -3.87 -8.42 9.86
CA THR A 138 -4.63 -7.37 10.54
C THR A 138 -5.49 -6.56 9.56
N MET A 139 -4.96 -6.22 8.38
CA MET A 139 -5.72 -5.52 7.35
C MET A 139 -6.94 -6.31 6.86
N ASN A 140 -6.77 -7.62 6.61
CA ASN A 140 -7.87 -8.50 6.20
C ASN A 140 -8.89 -8.66 7.32
N ALA A 141 -8.44 -8.78 8.57
CA ALA A 141 -9.33 -8.87 9.71
C ALA A 141 -10.20 -7.61 9.85
N ILE A 142 -9.63 -6.41 9.68
CA ILE A 142 -10.37 -5.14 9.67
C ILE A 142 -11.45 -5.11 8.56
N GLU A 143 -11.13 -5.63 7.38
CA GLU A 143 -12.07 -5.73 6.26
C GLU A 143 -13.20 -6.74 6.56
N SER A 144 -12.87 -7.89 7.14
CA SER A 144 -13.86 -8.85 7.64
C SER A 144 -14.79 -8.22 8.68
N ILE A 145 -14.25 -7.44 9.63
CA ILE A 145 -15.07 -6.74 10.63
C ILE A 145 -16.03 -5.75 9.96
N ARG A 146 -15.58 -5.00 8.95
CA ARG A 146 -16.44 -4.09 8.16
C ARG A 146 -17.60 -4.84 7.51
N ASN A 147 -17.35 -6.03 6.98
CA ASN A 147 -18.32 -6.81 6.22
C ASN A 147 -19.30 -7.64 7.07
N ILE A 148 -19.06 -7.82 8.38
CA ILE A 148 -20.03 -8.47 9.26
C ILE A 148 -21.37 -7.72 9.19
N GLN A 149 -22.48 -8.43 9.03
CA GLN A 149 -23.80 -7.80 9.06
C GLN A 149 -24.16 -7.44 10.52
N SER A 150 -24.42 -6.16 10.77
CA SER A 150 -24.77 -5.62 12.08
C SER A 150 -25.53 -4.29 11.92
N ASN A 151 -25.91 -3.68 13.04
CA ASN A 151 -26.27 -2.26 13.04
C ASN A 151 -25.09 -1.40 12.54
N LYS A 152 -25.39 -0.13 12.22
CA LYS A 152 -24.41 0.81 11.69
C LYS A 152 -23.19 0.87 12.59
N LYS A 153 -22.01 0.65 12.02
CA LYS A 153 -20.74 0.63 12.74
C LYS A 153 -19.69 1.45 12.03
N TYR A 154 -18.77 1.97 12.82
CA TYR A 154 -17.61 2.72 12.35
C TYR A 154 -16.37 2.14 12.98
N LEU A 155 -15.32 1.97 12.18
CA LEU A 155 -14.02 1.57 12.69
C LEU A 155 -13.09 2.78 12.69
N SER A 156 -12.36 2.94 13.78
CA SER A 156 -11.40 4.01 14.00
C SER A 156 -10.14 3.44 14.63
N GLY A 157 -9.08 4.24 14.67
CA GLY A 157 -7.77 3.83 15.17
C GLY A 157 -6.75 3.68 14.05
N VAL A 158 -5.49 3.54 14.47
CA VAL A 158 -4.33 3.62 13.58
C VAL A 158 -4.40 2.56 12.48
N SER A 159 -4.81 1.34 12.78
CA SER A 159 -4.87 0.26 11.78
C SER A 159 -5.96 0.47 10.73
N SER A 160 -7.12 1.04 11.12
CA SER A 160 -8.16 1.42 10.16
C SER A 160 -7.68 2.54 9.25
N LEU A 161 -6.98 3.53 9.79
CA LEU A 161 -6.38 4.61 9.01
C LEU A 161 -5.31 4.10 8.02
N VAL A 162 -4.45 3.17 8.45
CA VAL A 162 -3.44 2.55 7.59
C VAL A 162 -4.10 1.79 6.44
N LYS A 163 -5.18 1.04 6.71
CA LYS A 163 -5.96 0.33 5.69
C LYS A 163 -6.65 1.30 4.72
N ASP A 164 -7.32 2.33 5.21
CA ASP A 164 -7.97 3.34 4.37
C ASP A 164 -6.95 4.08 3.48
N THR A 165 -5.78 4.40 4.04
CA THR A 165 -4.67 5.01 3.30
C THR A 165 -4.15 4.09 2.19
N LYS A 166 -3.99 2.80 2.50
CA LYS A 166 -3.59 1.79 1.51
C LYS A 166 -4.59 1.70 0.36
N ASP A 167 -5.87 1.53 0.68
CA ASP A 167 -6.91 1.35 -0.33
C ASP A 167 -7.05 2.60 -1.22
N LEU A 168 -6.91 3.80 -0.64
CA LEU A 168 -6.88 5.05 -1.40
C LEU A 168 -5.67 5.10 -2.34
N ILE A 169 -4.47 4.82 -1.84
CA ILE A 169 -3.24 4.89 -2.64
C ILE A 169 -3.25 3.86 -3.76
N ASP A 170 -3.64 2.62 -3.48
CA ASP A 170 -3.69 1.56 -4.50
C ASP A 170 -4.68 1.93 -5.62
N LYS A 171 -5.82 2.56 -5.28
CA LYS A 171 -6.79 3.07 -6.26
C LYS A 171 -6.25 4.25 -7.08
N GLU A 172 -5.76 5.29 -6.42
CA GLU A 172 -5.32 6.53 -7.06
C GLU A 172 -4.04 6.32 -7.90
N THR A 173 -3.13 5.43 -7.47
CA THR A 173 -1.88 5.13 -8.20
C THR A 173 -2.16 4.64 -9.62
N VAL A 174 -3.16 3.79 -9.80
CA VAL A 174 -3.53 3.28 -11.14
C VAL A 174 -4.02 4.41 -12.04
N ILE A 175 -4.84 5.32 -11.50
CA ILE A 175 -5.37 6.47 -12.23
C ILE A 175 -4.24 7.42 -12.62
N TYR A 176 -3.34 7.75 -11.68
CA TYR A 176 -2.22 8.65 -11.95
C TYR A 176 -1.22 8.09 -12.95
N VAL A 177 -0.88 6.81 -12.86
CA VAL A 177 0.00 6.17 -13.84
C VAL A 177 -0.67 6.14 -15.22
N GLY A 178 -1.97 5.83 -15.30
CA GLY A 178 -2.72 5.87 -16.55
C GLY A 178 -2.73 7.27 -17.18
N LEU A 179 -3.00 8.30 -16.39
CA LEU A 179 -2.94 9.70 -16.83
C LEU A 179 -1.55 10.09 -17.31
N ALA A 180 -0.50 9.71 -16.58
CA ALA A 180 0.90 9.98 -16.96
C ALA A 180 1.27 9.33 -18.30
N ILE A 181 0.81 8.10 -18.55
CA ILE A 181 1.02 7.40 -19.82
C ILE A 181 0.31 8.14 -20.96
N VAL A 182 -0.96 8.52 -20.78
CA VAL A 182 -1.75 9.20 -21.82
C VAL A 182 -1.17 10.57 -22.16
N LEU A 183 -0.92 11.40 -21.14
CA LEU A 183 -0.32 12.72 -21.32
C LEU A 183 1.09 12.61 -21.92
N GLY A 184 1.88 11.64 -21.47
CA GLY A 184 3.19 11.33 -22.01
C GLY A 184 3.16 10.97 -23.49
N LEU A 185 2.23 10.10 -23.90
CA LEU A 185 2.03 9.75 -25.31
C LEU A 185 1.65 10.96 -26.14
N ILE A 186 0.76 11.84 -25.65
CA ILE A 186 0.37 13.06 -26.35
C ILE A 186 1.58 13.97 -26.57
N ILE A 187 2.35 14.27 -25.51
CA ILE A 187 3.51 15.15 -25.58
C ILE A 187 4.59 14.56 -26.52
N LEU A 188 4.89 13.27 -26.37
CA LEU A 188 5.84 12.59 -27.25
C LEU A 188 5.37 12.58 -28.70
N SER A 189 4.07 12.44 -28.96
CA SER A 189 3.52 12.45 -30.33
C SER A 189 3.58 13.83 -30.97
N ILE A 190 3.40 14.90 -30.18
CA ILE A 190 3.54 16.28 -30.67
C ILE A 190 5.01 16.63 -30.93
N THR A 191 5.91 16.16 -30.07
CA THR A 191 7.35 16.50 -30.12
C THR A 191 8.10 15.70 -31.18
N ASN A 192 7.61 14.51 -31.56
CA ASN A 192 8.25 13.64 -32.53
C ASN A 192 7.57 13.68 -33.90
N GLU A 193 8.36 13.77 -34.96
CA GLU A 193 7.87 13.73 -36.35
C GLU A 193 7.27 12.36 -36.75
N SER A 194 7.60 11.30 -36.01
CA SER A 194 7.16 9.93 -36.32
C SER A 194 6.13 9.43 -35.31
N THR A 195 5.00 8.94 -35.82
CA THR A 195 3.90 8.39 -35.03
C THR A 195 4.27 7.10 -34.28
N VAL A 196 5.28 6.35 -34.73
CA VAL A 196 5.66 5.05 -34.13
C VAL A 196 6.58 5.22 -32.91
N ILE A 197 7.41 6.27 -32.93
CA ILE A 197 8.47 6.49 -31.93
C ILE A 197 7.91 6.62 -30.49
N PRO A 198 6.84 7.40 -30.23
CA PRO A 198 6.24 7.51 -28.89
C PRO A 198 5.81 6.17 -28.29
N PHE A 199 5.23 5.28 -29.09
CA PHE A 199 4.77 3.97 -28.63
C PHE A 199 5.94 3.06 -28.26
N VAL A 200 7.02 3.09 -29.05
CA VAL A 200 8.23 2.32 -28.74
C VAL A 200 8.81 2.77 -27.41
N PHE A 201 8.88 4.09 -27.15
CA PHE A 201 9.35 4.59 -25.87
C PHE A 201 8.45 4.18 -24.72
N MET A 202 7.14 4.32 -24.87
CA MET A 202 6.20 3.92 -23.83
C MET A 202 6.36 2.43 -23.46
N LEU A 203 6.54 1.57 -24.47
CA LEU A 203 6.80 0.16 -24.26
C LEU A 203 8.12 -0.07 -23.51
N THR A 204 9.21 0.59 -23.92
CA THR A 204 10.51 0.44 -23.24
C THR A 204 10.50 0.95 -21.80
N ILE A 205 9.77 2.04 -21.53
CA ILE A 205 9.61 2.57 -20.17
C ILE A 205 8.78 1.61 -19.34
N GLY A 206 7.69 1.05 -19.90
CA GLY A 206 6.91 0.00 -19.23
C GLY A 206 7.75 -1.21 -18.82
N TYR A 207 8.63 -1.69 -19.72
CA TYR A 207 9.60 -2.74 -19.39
C TYR A 207 10.51 -2.34 -18.22
N ALA A 208 11.04 -1.13 -18.25
CA ALA A 208 11.92 -0.62 -17.20
C ALA A 208 11.21 -0.51 -15.85
N VAL A 209 9.93 -0.11 -15.83
CA VAL A 209 9.12 -0.02 -14.62
C VAL A 209 8.90 -1.43 -14.03
N ILE A 210 8.55 -2.41 -14.86
CA ILE A 210 8.37 -3.80 -14.43
C ILE A 210 9.67 -4.38 -13.85
N TYR A 211 10.82 -4.12 -14.48
CA TYR A 211 12.11 -4.56 -13.94
C TYR A 211 12.44 -3.88 -12.62
N ASN A 212 12.23 -2.57 -12.52
CA ASN A 212 12.49 -1.84 -11.28
C ASN A 212 11.69 -2.45 -10.13
N PHE A 213 10.39 -2.66 -10.34
CA PHE A 213 9.53 -3.29 -9.34
C PHE A 213 9.88 -4.76 -9.08
N GLY A 214 10.22 -5.54 -10.09
CA GLY A 214 10.57 -6.95 -9.97
C GLY A 214 11.87 -7.18 -9.20
N THR A 215 12.88 -6.32 -9.39
CA THR A 215 14.16 -6.46 -8.68
C THR A 215 14.06 -6.20 -7.17
N ASN A 216 13.01 -5.55 -6.70
CA ASN A 216 12.83 -5.29 -5.26
C ASN A 216 12.60 -6.57 -4.43
N ILE A 217 12.40 -7.73 -5.04
CA ILE A 217 12.37 -9.00 -4.31
C ILE A 217 13.65 -9.26 -3.53
N PHE A 218 14.80 -8.75 -4.00
CA PHE A 218 16.07 -8.84 -3.28
C PHE A 218 16.09 -8.01 -1.99
N LEU A 219 15.20 -7.01 -1.89
CA LEU A 219 15.01 -6.18 -0.69
C LEU A 219 13.89 -6.71 0.21
N GLY A 220 13.11 -7.70 -0.26
CA GLY A 220 11.97 -8.30 0.44
C GLY A 220 10.72 -7.43 0.40
N GLU A 221 10.81 -6.21 0.91
CA GLU A 221 9.70 -5.26 0.98
C GLU A 221 10.04 -3.90 0.36
N ILE A 222 9.03 -3.25 -0.22
CA ILE A 222 9.09 -1.85 -0.63
C ILE A 222 8.08 -1.05 0.16
N SER A 223 8.39 0.22 0.44
CA SER A 223 7.38 1.05 1.07
C SER A 223 6.27 1.44 0.09
N TYR A 224 5.06 1.58 0.62
CA TYR A 224 3.89 2.06 -0.12
C TYR A 224 4.12 3.41 -0.79
N LEU A 225 4.84 4.34 -0.13
CA LEU A 225 5.09 5.67 -0.69
C LEU A 225 5.99 5.58 -1.93
N THR A 226 7.10 4.85 -1.82
CA THR A 226 8.00 4.57 -2.95
C THR A 226 7.23 3.91 -4.08
N LYS A 227 6.40 2.90 -3.78
CA LYS A 227 5.59 2.19 -4.78
C LYS A 227 4.63 3.14 -5.51
N ALA A 228 3.99 4.05 -4.81
CA ALA A 228 3.00 4.98 -5.37
C ALA A 228 3.63 5.98 -6.35
N ILE A 229 4.81 6.51 -6.03
CA ILE A 229 5.44 7.58 -6.83
C ILE A 229 6.46 7.06 -7.86
N ALA A 230 7.07 5.89 -7.63
CA ALA A 230 8.19 5.40 -8.44
C ALA A 230 7.83 5.27 -9.92
N ALA A 231 6.65 4.74 -10.24
CA ALA A 231 6.22 4.57 -11.62
C ALA A 231 6.11 5.92 -12.36
N VAL A 232 5.49 6.92 -11.73
CA VAL A 232 5.31 8.26 -12.31
C VAL A 232 6.64 9.00 -12.43
N LEU A 233 7.49 8.95 -11.39
CA LEU A 233 8.82 9.56 -11.43
C LEU A 233 9.70 8.91 -12.48
N GLN A 234 9.69 7.59 -12.58
CA GLN A 234 10.45 6.86 -13.59
C GLN A 234 9.96 7.19 -14.99
N LEU A 235 8.64 7.27 -15.21
CA LEU A 235 8.06 7.74 -16.47
C LEU A 235 8.57 9.14 -16.84
N ALA A 236 8.52 10.11 -15.91
CA ALA A 236 8.97 11.47 -16.15
C ALA A 236 10.46 11.55 -16.55
N VAL A 237 11.34 10.97 -15.72
CA VAL A 237 12.80 11.04 -15.95
C VAL A 237 13.21 10.27 -17.21
N THR A 238 12.63 9.10 -17.48
CA THR A 238 12.96 8.31 -18.68
C THR A 238 12.40 8.91 -19.95
N MET A 239 11.29 9.65 -19.87
CA MET A 239 10.74 10.40 -21.00
C MET A 239 11.67 11.54 -21.41
N ASP A 240 12.23 12.29 -20.45
CA ASP A 240 13.20 13.34 -20.74
C ASP A 240 14.44 12.79 -21.46
N TYR A 241 14.96 11.65 -21.00
CA TYR A 241 16.06 10.96 -21.67
C TYR A 241 15.69 10.52 -23.09
N SER A 242 14.46 10.06 -23.30
CA SER A 242 13.97 9.62 -24.61
C SER A 242 13.91 10.80 -25.59
N ILE A 243 13.38 11.94 -25.17
CA ILE A 243 13.32 13.17 -25.98
C ILE A 243 14.72 13.65 -26.35
N PHE A 244 15.65 13.70 -25.38
CA PHE A 244 17.03 14.10 -25.65
C PHE A 244 17.72 13.15 -26.64
N TYR A 245 17.52 11.85 -26.46
CA TYR A 245 18.11 10.83 -27.32
C TYR A 245 17.64 10.95 -28.77
N ILE A 246 16.33 11.11 -29.00
CA ILE A 246 15.77 11.29 -30.35
C ILE A 246 16.29 12.57 -30.98
N THR A 247 16.24 13.68 -30.24
CA THR A 247 16.70 14.99 -30.73
C THR A 247 18.16 14.92 -31.15
N GLY A 248 19.00 14.24 -30.34
CA GLY A 248 20.39 13.97 -30.66
C GLY A 248 20.58 13.08 -31.90
N MET A 249 19.78 12.03 -32.06
CA MET A 249 19.80 11.16 -33.24
C MET A 249 19.40 11.90 -34.52
N LEU A 250 18.31 12.67 -34.49
CA LEU A 250 17.83 13.45 -35.63
C LEU A 250 18.86 14.50 -36.07
N LYS A 251 19.48 15.20 -35.11
CA LYS A 251 20.54 16.18 -35.40
C LYS A 251 21.77 15.55 -36.06
N LYS A 252 22.14 14.32 -35.69
CA LYS A 252 23.24 13.59 -36.34
C LYS A 252 22.88 13.10 -37.74
N ARG A 253 21.61 12.74 -37.98
CA ARG A 253 21.14 12.34 -39.32
C ARG A 253 21.08 13.52 -40.29
N LYS A 254 20.66 14.71 -39.84
CA LYS A 254 20.65 15.94 -40.66
C LYS A 254 22.04 16.51 -40.99
N LYS A 255 23.10 16.05 -40.32
CA LYS A 255 24.50 16.43 -40.57
C LYS A 255 25.24 15.49 -41.54
N LYS A 256 24.60 14.40 -41.96
CA LYS A 256 25.08 13.51 -43.02
C LYS A 256 24.29 13.81 -44.29
#